data_AF-A0A9C9G248-F1
#
_entry.id   AF-A0A9C9G248-F1
#
_cell.length_a   1.000
_cell.length_b   1.000
_cell.length_c   1.000
_cell.angle_alpha   90.00
_cell.angle_beta   90.00
_cell.angle_gamma   90.00
#
_symmetry.space_group_name_H-M   'P 1'
#
loop_
_entity.id
_entity.type
_entity.pdbx_description
1 polymer ?
#
loop_
_entity_poly.entity_id
_entity_poly.type
_entity_poly.pdbx_seq_one_letter_code
_entity_poly.pdbx_strand_id
1 'polypeptide(L)'
;PPGTSKWNKIEHRLFSFISLNWRGKPLTSYQVIINLIASTTTKTGLTVKARLDEKLYTKGKKVTDQEMKSLKLLKNKFHGEWNYTIKPRKL
;
A
#
# COMPACT_ATOMS: atom_id res chain seq x y z
N PRO A 1 18.48 1.43 -6.71
CA PRO A 1 18.20 -0.03 -6.81
C PRO A 1 16.69 -0.30 -6.91
N PRO A 2 16.25 -1.31 -7.66
CA PRO A 2 14.86 -1.77 -7.63
C PRO A 2 14.49 -2.13 -6.18
N GLY A 3 13.34 -1.63 -5.68
CA GLY A 3 12.88 -1.89 -4.32
C GLY A 3 13.28 -0.87 -3.24
N THR A 4 14.02 0.19 -3.58
CA THR A 4 14.27 1.28 -2.60
C THR A 4 13.12 2.28 -2.59
N SER A 5 12.50 2.48 -1.41
CA SER A 5 11.42 3.45 -1.15
C SER A 5 11.68 4.84 -1.75
N LYS A 6 12.96 5.26 -1.79
CA LYS A 6 13.40 6.53 -2.39
C LYS A 6 12.90 6.77 -3.82
N TRP A 7 12.68 5.74 -4.64
CA TRP A 7 12.22 5.90 -6.03
C TRP A 7 10.76 5.48 -6.24
N ASN A 8 10.05 5.10 -5.18
CA ASN A 8 8.66 4.69 -5.30
C ASN A 8 7.77 5.92 -5.55
N LYS A 9 7.08 5.93 -6.71
CA LYS A 9 6.22 7.05 -7.11
C LYS A 9 5.15 7.38 -6.07
N ILE A 10 4.65 6.41 -5.30
CA ILE A 10 3.62 6.66 -4.28
C ILE A 10 4.15 7.54 -3.14
N GLU A 11 5.41 7.38 -2.76
CA GLU A 11 6.07 8.19 -1.72
C GLU A 11 6.09 9.67 -2.14
N HIS A 12 6.43 9.91 -3.40
CA HIS A 12 6.55 11.27 -3.95
C HIS A 12 5.21 11.91 -4.33
N ARG A 13 4.25 11.12 -4.81
CA ARG A 13 2.98 11.62 -5.35
C ARG A 13 1.82 11.62 -4.36
N LEU A 14 1.90 10.85 -3.28
CA LEU A 14 0.84 10.72 -2.30
C LEU A 14 1.33 11.02 -0.87
N PHE A 15 2.29 10.25 -0.37
CA PHE A 15 2.70 10.33 1.04
C PHE A 15 3.40 11.65 1.40
N SER A 16 4.15 12.23 0.46
CA SER A 16 4.74 13.57 0.61
C SER A 16 3.68 14.64 0.92
N PHE A 17 2.57 14.67 0.18
CA PHE A 17 1.50 15.65 0.34
C PHE A 17 0.67 15.40 1.61
N ILE A 18 0.45 14.14 1.98
CA ILE A 18 -0.17 13.80 3.27
C ILE A 18 0.70 14.34 4.41
N SER A 19 2.01 14.10 4.35
CA SER A 19 2.97 14.57 5.36
C SER A 19 3.02 16.10 5.45
N LEU A 20 2.93 16.79 4.31
CA LEU A 20 2.83 18.25 4.27
C LEU A 20 1.56 18.76 4.94
N ASN A 21 0.41 18.13 4.66
CA ASN A 21 -0.87 18.52 5.27
C ASN A 21 -0.91 18.26 6.78
N TRP A 22 -0.18 17.26 7.27
CA TRP A 22 -0.09 16.90 8.69
C TRP A 22 0.84 17.80 9.51
N ARG A 23 1.74 18.54 8.85
CA ARG A 23 2.81 19.29 9.54
C ARG A 23 2.23 20.21 10.62
N GLY A 24 2.66 20.01 11.86
CA GLY A 24 2.24 20.84 13.01
C GLY A 24 0.84 20.52 13.56
N LYS A 25 0.19 19.44 13.11
CA LYS A 25 -1.13 19.02 13.59
C LYS A 25 -1.01 17.79 14.49
N PRO A 26 -1.52 17.81 15.73
CA PRO A 26 -1.43 16.66 16.62
C PRO A 26 -2.35 15.52 16.16
N LEU A 27 -1.83 14.29 16.17
CA LEU A 27 -2.56 13.08 15.75
C LEU A 27 -3.25 12.43 16.97
N THR A 28 -4.29 13.08 17.49
CA THR A 28 -4.89 12.74 18.80
C THR A 28 -5.89 11.58 18.76
N SER A 29 -6.43 11.24 17.59
CA SER A 29 -7.39 10.14 17.44
C SER A 29 -7.39 9.58 16.01
N TYR A 30 -7.94 8.37 15.83
CA TYR A 30 -8.13 7.79 14.51
C TYR A 30 -8.97 8.70 13.60
N GLN A 31 -10.04 9.29 14.13
CA GLN A 31 -10.88 10.22 13.37
C GLN A 31 -10.09 11.44 12.88
N VAL A 32 -9.25 12.03 13.74
CA VAL A 32 -8.38 13.15 13.36
C VAL A 32 -7.41 12.72 12.27
N ILE A 33 -6.75 11.57 12.40
CA ILE A 33 -5.82 11.04 11.40
C ILE A 33 -6.53 10.84 10.05
N ILE A 34 -7.70 10.19 10.04
CA ILE A 34 -8.48 9.93 8.83
C ILE A 34 -8.87 11.23 8.15
N ASN A 35 -9.40 12.19 8.92
CA ASN A 35 -9.80 13.50 8.41
C ASN A 35 -8.61 14.23 7.78
N LEU A 36 -7.45 14.21 8.44
CA LEU A 36 -6.23 14.84 7.93
C LEU A 36 -5.70 14.16 6.66
N ILE A 37 -5.80 12.83 6.53
CA ILE A 37 -5.43 12.17 5.27
C ILE A 37 -6.41 12.56 4.18
N ALA A 38 -7.71 12.41 4.44
CA ALA A 38 -8.78 12.61 3.47
C ALA A 38 -8.87 14.07 2.98
N SER A 39 -8.47 15.05 3.81
CA SER A 39 -8.44 16.45 3.43
C SER A 39 -7.24 16.83 2.54
N THR A 40 -6.36 15.88 2.21
CA THR A 40 -5.17 16.15 1.38
C THR A 40 -5.58 16.34 -0.07
N THR A 41 -5.34 17.54 -0.61
CA THR A 41 -5.55 17.87 -2.03
C THR A 41 -4.38 18.65 -2.61
N THR A 42 -4.21 18.63 -3.93
CA THR A 42 -3.22 19.44 -4.64
C THR A 42 -3.87 20.29 -5.72
N LYS A 43 -3.20 21.38 -6.13
CA LYS A 43 -3.64 22.22 -7.26
C LYS A 43 -3.81 21.45 -8.57
N THR A 44 -3.08 20.34 -8.71
CA THR A 44 -3.12 19.45 -9.88
C THR A 44 -4.18 18.35 -9.78
N GLY A 45 -5.03 18.38 -8.75
CA GLY A 45 -6.21 17.52 -8.66
C GLY A 45 -6.03 16.21 -7.87
N LEU A 46 -4.97 16.06 -7.06
CA LEU A 46 -4.90 14.93 -6.14
C LEU A 46 -6.08 14.97 -5.17
N THR A 47 -6.77 13.85 -5.01
CA THR A 47 -7.77 13.62 -3.96
C THR A 47 -7.44 12.32 -3.25
N VAL A 48 -7.56 12.30 -1.92
CA VAL A 48 -7.20 11.15 -1.10
C VAL A 48 -8.42 10.67 -0.34
N LYS A 49 -8.65 9.35 -0.35
CA LYS A 49 -9.67 8.71 0.48
C LYS A 49 -8.97 7.90 1.56
N ALA A 50 -9.43 8.06 2.80
CA ALA A 50 -8.95 7.30 3.94
C ALA A 50 -10.15 6.75 4.72
N ARG A 51 -9.97 5.58 5.31
CA ARG A 51 -10.96 4.94 6.18
C ARG A 51 -10.24 4.17 7.28
N LEU A 52 -10.90 4.02 8.42
CA LEU A 52 -10.46 3.08 9.45
C LEU A 52 -10.74 1.66 8.95
N ASP A 53 -9.77 0.77 9.13
CA ASP A 53 -9.98 -0.67 9.00
C ASP A 53 -9.90 -1.29 10.39
N GLU A 54 -11.06 -1.69 10.92
CA GLU A 54 -11.19 -2.30 12.25
C GLU A 54 -11.03 -3.82 12.20
N LYS A 55 -10.73 -4.38 11.02
CA LYS A 55 -10.57 -5.81 10.86
C LYS A 55 -9.39 -6.31 11.70
N LEU A 56 -9.65 -7.36 12.46
CA LEU A 56 -8.60 -8.07 13.18
C LEU A 56 -7.82 -8.96 12.22
N TYR A 57 -6.52 -8.65 12.07
CA TYR A 57 -5.58 -9.46 11.30
C TYR A 57 -4.80 -10.36 12.25
N THR A 58 -5.15 -11.65 12.25
CA THR A 58 -4.39 -12.69 12.95
C THR A 58 -2.94 -12.71 12.45
N LYS A 59 -2.00 -12.44 13.35
CA LYS A 59 -0.56 -12.49 13.07
C LYS A 59 -0.09 -13.94 12.93
N GLY A 60 1.06 -14.13 12.28
CA GLY A 60 1.70 -15.45 12.20
C GLY A 60 0.97 -16.47 11.32
N LYS A 61 0.05 -16.03 10.45
CA LYS A 61 -0.53 -16.89 9.42
C LYS A 61 0.59 -17.46 8.55
N LYS A 62 0.79 -18.77 8.64
CA LYS A 62 1.70 -19.51 7.77
C LYS A 62 0.90 -20.03 6.58
N VAL A 63 1.45 -19.83 5.38
CA VAL A 63 0.94 -20.42 4.14
C VAL A 63 1.79 -21.66 3.88
N THR A 64 1.14 -22.79 3.60
CA THR A 64 1.83 -24.03 3.26
C THR A 64 2.48 -23.92 1.88
N ASP A 65 3.53 -24.70 1.62
CA ASP A 65 4.14 -24.77 0.30
C ASP A 65 3.15 -25.21 -0.79
N GLN A 66 2.18 -26.05 -0.43
CA GLN A 66 1.11 -26.49 -1.33
C GLN A 66 0.18 -25.32 -1.72
N GLU A 67 -0.26 -24.53 -0.74
CA GLU A 67 -1.07 -23.33 -1.01
C GLU A 67 -0.29 -22.31 -1.85
N MET A 68 1.00 -22.10 -1.55
CA MET A 68 1.84 -21.19 -2.34
C MET A 68 2.03 -21.69 -3.78
N LYS A 69 2.24 -22.99 -3.99
CA LYS A 69 2.32 -23.62 -5.32
C LYS A 69 1.00 -23.57 -6.09
N SER A 70 -0.14 -23.49 -5.40
CA SER A 70 -1.45 -23.37 -6.03
C SER A 70 -1.70 -22.00 -6.68
N LEU A 71 -0.84 -21.01 -6.43
CA LEU A 71 -0.94 -19.69 -7.04
C LEU A 71 -0.54 -19.75 -8.51
N LYS A 72 -1.32 -19.10 -9.37
CA LYS A 72 -1.02 -18.97 -10.81
C LYS A 72 -0.05 -17.82 -11.05
N LEU A 73 1.22 -18.07 -10.72
CA LEU A 73 2.33 -17.13 -10.90
C LEU A 73 3.00 -17.32 -12.26
N LEU A 74 3.04 -16.26 -13.07
CA LEU A 74 3.88 -16.18 -14.27
C LEU A 74 5.12 -15.38 -13.96
N LYS A 75 6.25 -16.07 -13.79
CA LYS A 75 7.55 -15.45 -13.49
C LYS A 75 8.11 -14.77 -14.75
N ASN A 76 8.67 -13.57 -14.59
CA ASN A 76 9.41 -12.89 -15.65
C ASN A 76 10.76 -13.58 -15.89
N LYS A 77 11.30 -13.49 -17.11
CA LYS A 77 12.65 -13.97 -17.45
C LYS A 77 13.73 -13.24 -16.65
N PHE A 78 13.52 -11.95 -16.37
CA PHE A 78 14.43 -11.15 -15.56
C PHE A 78 13.95 -11.11 -14.10
N HIS A 79 14.73 -11.71 -13.19
CA HIS A 79 14.44 -11.78 -11.75
C HIS A 79 13.01 -12.23 -11.43
N GLY A 80 12.58 -13.38 -11.97
CA GLY A 80 11.22 -13.91 -11.82
C GLY A 80 10.80 -14.25 -10.39
N GLU A 81 11.76 -14.36 -9.47
CA GLU A 81 11.56 -14.45 -8.03
C GLU A 81 10.93 -13.18 -7.42
N TRP A 82 11.14 -12.01 -8.03
CA TRP A 82 10.59 -10.73 -7.60
C TRP A 82 9.60 -10.15 -8.62
N ASN A 83 9.83 -10.42 -9.91
CA ASN A 83 9.04 -9.91 -11.03
C ASN A 83 8.12 -11.01 -11.54
N TYR A 84 6.88 -11.02 -11.07
CA TYR A 84 5.89 -12.00 -11.49
C TYR A 84 4.51 -11.37 -11.70
N THR A 85 3.70 -12.02 -12.53
CA THR A 85 2.29 -11.68 -12.73
C THR A 85 1.43 -12.76 -12.06
N ILE A 86 0.59 -12.34 -11.10
CA ILE A 86 -0.49 -13.19 -10.55
C ILE A 86 -1.67 -13.16 -11.51
N LYS A 87 -2.16 -14.33 -11.92
CA LYS A 87 -3.42 -14.48 -12.67
C LYS A 87 -4.51 -15.08 -11.79
N PRO A 88 -5.79 -14.78 -12.06
CA PRO A 88 -6.90 -15.47 -11.41
C PRO A 88 -6.79 -16.99 -11.60
N ARG A 89 -7.07 -17.73 -10.53
CA ARG A 89 -7.36 -19.17 -10.59
C ARG A 89 -8.87 -19.35 -10.68
N LYS A 90 -9.33 -20.36 -11.44
CA LYS A 90 -10.72 -20.80 -11.34
C LYS A 90 -10.89 -21.38 -9.92
N LEU A 91 -11.96 -20.98 -9.24
CA LEU A 91 -12.33 -21.52 -7.93
C LEU A 91 -12.70 -22.99 -8.05
#